data_AF-A0A3D5ZJD4-F1
#
_entry.id   AF-A0A3D5ZJD4-F1
#
_cell.length_a   1.000
_cell.length_b   1.000
_cell.length_c   1.000
_cell.angle_alpha   90.00
_cell.angle_beta   90.00
_cell.angle_gamma   90.00
#
_symmetry.space_group_name_H-M   'P 1'
#
loop_
_entity.id
_entity.type
_entity.pdbx_description
1 polymer ?
#
loop_
_entity_poly.entity_id
_entity_poly.type
_entity_poly.pdbx_seq_one_letter_code
_entity_poly.pdbx_strand_id
1 'polypeptide(L)'
;LGGAAWQAKKAKLKEKIAEMAEGLVRTAAMRKLKDAPRFDANDSIYHDFCARFPYEETDDQLRAIAEVAMDMQRGTPMDRLICGDVGFG
;
A
#
# COMPACT_ATOMS: atom_id res chain seq x y z
N LEU A 1 44.93 -0.54 2.08
CA LEU A 1 44.15 0.64 2.52
C LEU A 1 42.81 0.63 1.78
N GLY A 2 41.69 0.41 2.49
CA GLY A 2 40.34 0.34 1.87
C GLY A 2 39.28 -0.38 2.73
N GLY A 3 39.69 -1.26 3.65
CA GLY A 3 38.77 -2.07 4.45
C GLY A 3 38.01 -1.29 5.53
N ALA A 4 38.68 -0.45 6.31
CA ALA A 4 38.07 0.20 7.48
C ALA A 4 36.94 1.18 7.11
N ALA A 5 37.15 2.04 6.10
CA ALA A 5 36.13 2.97 5.63
C ALA A 5 34.91 2.24 5.05
N TRP A 6 35.13 1.13 4.34
CA TRP A 6 34.05 0.29 3.82
C TRP A 6 33.26 -0.39 4.95
N GLN A 7 33.92 -0.94 5.97
CA GLN A 7 33.25 -1.54 7.12
C GLN A 7 32.42 -0.51 7.89
N ALA A 8 32.95 0.70 8.10
CA ALA A 8 32.22 1.80 8.74
C ALA A 8 30.97 2.20 7.93
N LYS A 9 31.07 2.30 6.59
CA LYS A 9 29.93 2.58 5.72
C LYS A 9 28.88 1.47 5.77
N LYS A 10 29.31 0.20 5.79
CA LYS A 10 28.42 -0.96 5.92
C LYS A 10 27.70 -0.98 7.28
N ALA A 11 28.40 -0.68 8.37
CA ALA A 11 27.80 -0.60 9.70
C ALA A 11 26.71 0.49 9.75
N LYS A 12 27.03 1.69 9.25
CA LYS A 12 26.06 2.81 9.16
C LYS A 12 24.84 2.48 8.29
N LEU A 13 25.02 1.73 7.19
CA LEU A 13 23.89 1.31 6.36
C LEU A 13 22.99 0.30 7.10
N LYS A 14 23.57 -0.65 7.84
CA LYS A 14 22.82 -1.61 8.64
C LYS A 14 21.98 -0.92 9.72
N GLU A 15 22.57 0.05 10.40
CA GLU A 15 21.88 0.88 11.40
C GLU A 15 20.67 1.59 10.78
N LYS A 16 20.86 2.27 9.64
CA LYS A 16 19.74 2.92 8.92
C LYS A 16 18.64 1.95 8.50
N ILE A 17 18.99 0.75 8.05
CA ILE A 17 17.99 -0.28 7.69
C ILE A 17 17.19 -0.70 8.93
N ALA A 18 17.85 -0.88 10.07
CA ALA A 18 17.19 -1.22 11.33
C ALA A 18 16.24 -0.12 11.79
N GLU A 19 16.67 1.15 11.74
CA GLU A 19 15.84 2.31 12.07
C GLU A 19 14.58 2.39 11.18
N MET A 20 14.75 2.20 9.86
CA MET A 20 13.62 2.18 8.93
C MET A 20 12.66 1.03 9.22
N ALA A 21 13.18 -0.17 9.47
CA ALA A 21 12.37 -1.34 9.80
C ALA A 21 11.56 -1.12 11.09
N GLU A 22 12.18 -0.55 12.12
CA GLU A 22 11.49 -0.17 13.37
C GLU A 22 10.37 0.83 13.10
N GLY A 23 10.63 1.87 12.29
CA GLY A 23 9.63 2.86 11.90
C GLY A 23 8.43 2.26 11.16
N LEU A 24 8.67 1.32 10.24
CA LEU A 24 7.61 0.63 9.50
C LEU A 24 6.76 -0.25 10.42
N VAL A 25 7.40 -1.04 11.30
CA VAL A 25 6.69 -1.90 12.26
C VAL A 25 5.86 -1.05 13.22
N ARG A 26 6.43 0.03 13.75
CA ARG A 26 5.72 0.97 14.64
C ARG A 26 4.50 1.56 13.95
N THR A 27 4.65 2.01 12.71
CA THR A 27 3.53 2.60 11.94
C THR A 27 2.43 1.56 11.69
N ALA A 28 2.79 0.34 11.29
CA ALA A 28 1.83 -0.74 11.09
C ALA A 28 1.10 -1.12 12.39
N ALA A 29 1.81 -1.19 13.53
CA ALA A 29 1.22 -1.45 14.83
C ALA A 29 0.22 -0.34 15.23
N MET A 30 0.62 0.92 15.06
CA MET A 30 -0.25 2.07 15.35
C MET A 30 -1.51 2.06 14.48
N ARG A 31 -1.43 1.65 13.21
CA ARG A 31 -2.60 1.52 12.33
C ARG A 31 -3.53 0.41 12.77
N LYS A 32 -3.00 -0.76 13.18
CA LYS A 32 -3.81 -1.89 13.66
C LYS A 32 -4.61 -1.57 14.92
N LEU A 33 -4.16 -0.63 15.74
CA LEU A 33 -4.84 -0.22 16.97
C LEU A 33 -5.89 0.89 16.73
N LYS A 34 -5.98 1.43 15.52
CA LYS A 34 -6.93 2.48 15.18
C LYS A 34 -8.10 1.91 14.41
N ASP A 35 -9.29 2.40 14.74
CA ASP A 35 -10.47 2.22 13.92
C ASP A 35 -10.51 3.25 12.80
N ALA A 36 -11.08 2.85 11.66
CA ALA A 36 -11.40 3.70 10.54
C ALA A 36 -12.86 3.48 10.12
N PRO A 37 -13.53 4.49 9.56
CA PRO A 37 -14.85 4.30 8.95
C PRO A 37 -14.79 3.18 7.91
N ARG A 38 -15.74 2.25 7.98
CA ARG A 38 -15.92 1.23 6.94
C ARG A 38 -16.61 1.87 5.76
N PHE A 39 -16.02 1.72 4.59
CA PHE A 39 -16.66 2.14 3.36
C PHE A 39 -17.55 1.00 2.85
N ASP A 40 -18.84 1.27 2.73
CA ASP A 40 -19.79 0.37 2.09
C ASP A 40 -20.24 1.02 0.79
N ALA A 41 -19.84 0.45 -0.35
CA ALA A 41 -20.18 0.99 -1.65
C ALA A 41 -21.63 0.62 -1.96
N ASN A 42 -22.47 1.59 -2.28
CA ASN A 42 -23.76 1.28 -2.87
C ASN A 42 -23.53 0.71 -4.27
N ASP A 43 -23.84 -0.58 -4.46
CA ASP A 43 -23.60 -1.32 -5.71
C ASP A 43 -24.16 -0.60 -6.95
N SER A 44 -25.32 0.04 -6.84
CA SER A 44 -25.92 0.77 -7.98
C SER A 44 -25.10 2.00 -8.35
N ILE A 45 -24.69 2.80 -7.37
CA ILE A 45 -23.89 4.01 -7.59
C ILE A 45 -22.51 3.62 -8.11
N TYR A 46 -21.94 2.55 -7.56
CA TYR A 46 -20.64 2.04 -7.99
C TYR A 46 -20.70 1.53 -9.44
N HIS A 47 -21.72 0.76 -9.80
CA HIS A 47 -21.93 0.29 -11.16
C HIS A 47 -22.08 1.45 -12.16
N ASP A 48 -22.90 2.46 -11.82
CA ASP A 48 -23.08 3.65 -12.66
C ASP A 48 -21.77 4.44 -12.83
N PHE A 49 -20.91 4.46 -11.81
CA PHE A 49 -19.58 5.04 -11.89
C PHE A 49 -18.67 4.24 -12.83
N CYS A 50 -18.62 2.90 -12.67
CA CYS A 50 -17.82 2.01 -13.52
C CYS A 50 -18.25 2.09 -15.00
N ALA A 51 -19.55 2.20 -15.28
CA ALA A 51 -20.07 2.32 -16.64
C ALA A 51 -19.57 3.57 -17.40
N ARG A 52 -18.99 4.55 -16.70
CA ARG A 52 -18.39 5.76 -17.31
C ARG A 52 -16.94 5.55 -17.73
N PHE A 53 -16.31 4.43 -17.37
CA PHE A 53 -14.95 4.08 -17.76
C PHE A 53 -14.99 3.31 -19.09
N PRO A 54 -14.47 3.87 -20.21
CA PRO A 54 -14.66 3.30 -21.54
C PRO A 54 -13.59 2.27 -21.91
N TYR A 55 -13.03 1.57 -20.93
CA TYR A 55 -11.99 0.57 -21.12
C TYR A 55 -12.32 -0.67 -20.30
N GLU A 56 -11.94 -1.83 -20.82
CA GLU A 56 -12.00 -3.08 -20.08
C GLU A 56 -10.77 -3.20 -19.19
N GLU A 57 -10.99 -3.40 -17.90
CA GLU A 57 -9.90 -3.61 -16.95
C GLU A 57 -9.20 -4.95 -17.18
N THR A 58 -7.89 -4.96 -17.00
CA THR A 58 -7.07 -6.17 -16.98
C THR A 58 -7.30 -6.96 -15.68
N ASP A 59 -6.96 -8.25 -15.67
CA ASP A 59 -7.06 -9.10 -14.48
C ASP A 59 -6.30 -8.53 -13.26
N ASP A 60 -5.15 -7.88 -13.49
CA ASP A 60 -4.37 -7.24 -12.42
C ASP A 60 -5.06 -5.99 -11.87
N GLN A 61 -5.69 -5.18 -12.74
CA GLN A 61 -6.50 -4.03 -12.32
C GLN A 61 -7.74 -4.47 -11.53
N LEU A 62 -8.47 -5.49 -12.01
CA LEU A 62 -9.63 -6.05 -11.31
C LEU A 62 -9.25 -6.57 -9.92
N ARG A 63 -8.10 -7.25 -9.80
CA ARG A 63 -7.57 -7.72 -8.51
C ARG A 63 -7.23 -6.55 -7.60
N ALA A 64 -6.54 -5.53 -8.10
CA ALA A 64 -6.18 -4.34 -7.32
C ALA A 64 -7.43 -3.60 -6.81
N ILE A 65 -8.44 -3.44 -7.66
CA ILE A 65 -9.73 -2.83 -7.29
C ILE A 65 -10.41 -3.62 -6.17
N ALA A 66 -10.52 -4.94 -6.32
CA ALA A 66 -11.14 -5.79 -5.31
C ALA A 66 -10.39 -5.75 -3.97
N GLU A 67 -9.06 -5.80 -4.01
CA GLU A 67 -8.21 -5.72 -2.82
C GLU A 67 -8.32 -4.37 -2.09
N VAL A 68 -8.37 -3.26 -2.84
CA VAL A 68 -8.62 -1.93 -2.26
C VAL A 68 -10.01 -1.86 -1.64
N ALA A 69 -11.05 -2.37 -2.32
CA ALA A 69 -12.42 -2.37 -1.79
C ALA A 69 -12.51 -3.17 -0.48
N MET A 70 -11.88 -4.36 -0.43
CA MET A 70 -11.82 -5.18 0.79
C MET A 70 -11.08 -4.46 1.92
N ASP A 71 -9.96 -3.80 1.65
CA ASP A 71 -9.21 -3.07 2.66
C ASP A 71 -10.01 -1.87 3.21
N MET A 72 -10.77 -1.18 2.36
CA MET A 72 -11.66 -0.08 2.75
C MET A 72 -12.86 -0.53 3.60
N GLN A 73 -13.26 -1.80 3.50
CA GLN A 73 -14.33 -2.40 4.30
C GLN A 73 -13.88 -2.93 5.67
N ARG A 74 -12.57 -3.15 5.88
CA ARG A 74 -12.04 -3.78 7.11
C ARG A 74 -12.24 -2.98 8.39
N GLY A 75 -12.43 -1.66 8.30
CA GLY A 75 -12.59 -0.77 9.46
C GLY A 75 -11.30 -0.49 10.22
N THR A 76 -10.16 -0.80 9.62
CA THR A 76 -8.83 -0.36 10.06
C THR A 76 -8.23 0.51 8.95
N PRO A 77 -7.40 1.52 9.25
CA PRO A 77 -6.74 2.32 8.23
C PRO A 77 -6.02 1.46 7.19
N MET A 78 -6.43 1.59 5.92
CA MET A 78 -5.77 0.92 4.80
C MET A 78 -4.35 1.46 4.60
N ASP A 79 -3.41 0.58 4.21
CA ASP A 79 -2.03 0.91 3.89
C ASP A 79 -1.54 0.03 2.73
N ARG A 80 -2.15 0.22 1.57
CA ARG A 80 -1.82 -0.50 0.34
C ARG A 80 -1.08 0.40 -0.62
N LEU A 81 -0.02 -0.13 -1.21
CA LEU A 81 0.68 0.48 -2.34
C LEU A 81 0.33 -0.30 -3.61
N ILE A 82 -0.21 0.38 -4.61
CA ILE A 82 -0.39 -0.15 -5.96
C ILE A 82 0.76 0.39 -6.82
N CYS A 83 1.49 -0.52 -7.48
CA CYS A 83 2.55 -0.16 -8.40
C CYS A 83 2.08 -0.47 -9.82
N GLY A 84 1.87 0.57 -10.63
CA GLY A 84 1.57 0.47 -12.06
C GLY A 84 2.61 1.21 -12.91
N ASP A 85 2.63 0.94 -14.22
CA ASP A 85 3.42 1.70 -15.20
C ASP A 85 2.55 2.75 -15.91
N VAL A 86 3.18 3.69 -16.63
CA VAL A 86 2.48 4.76 -17.35
C VAL A 86 1.52 4.15 -18.38
N GLY A 87 0.23 4.51 -18.27
CA GLY A 87 -0.82 4.07 -19.20
C GLY A 87 -1.50 2.76 -18.83
N PHE A 88 -1.15 2.14 -17.70
CA PHE A 88 -1.79 0.91 -17.20
C PHE A 88 -3.07 1.15 -16.38
N GLY A 89 -3.64 2.37 -16.43
CA GLY A 89 -4.74 2.80 -15.55
C GLY A 89 -4.29 2.81 -14.10
#